data_AF-A0A921I224-F1
#
_entry.id   AF-A0A921I224-F1
#
_cell.length_a   1.000
_cell.length_b   1.000
_cell.length_c   1.000
_cell.angle_alpha   90.00
_cell.angle_beta   90.00
_cell.angle_gamma   90.00
#
_symmetry.space_group_name_H-M   'P 1'
#
loop_
_entity.id
_entity.type
_entity.pdbx_description
1 polymer ?
#
loop_
_entity_poly.entity_id
_entity_poly.type
_entity_poly.pdbx_seq_one_letter_code
_entity_poly.pdbx_strand_id
1 'polypeptide(L)'
;MKAWKHFCTITHHKILVMKGCFKLGLYRQGLLHDMSKYSPVEFFVGCKYYQGTRSPNNAEREAKGYSSAWLHHKGRNKHHYEYWIDYGMHKEDGIIGMKMPARYVAEMFVDRISASKTYQKDKYEDWHPLQYYEKGAAMLGKMIHPETAQLLHDLLRRLARDGEEKTYAYIRNVVLKKDFPYNRKWEPEKSGEHKSHSQKNEKSWNW
;
A
#
# COMPACT_ATOMS: atom_id res chain seq x y z
N MET A 1 -24.70 12.90 -6.45
CA MET A 1 -23.27 12.53 -6.51
C MET A 1 -22.64 12.84 -5.16
N LYS A 2 -21.86 11.93 -4.55
CA LYS A 2 -21.35 12.10 -3.17
C LYS A 2 -19.97 12.79 -3.14
N ALA A 3 -19.84 13.89 -3.88
CA ALA A 3 -18.53 14.51 -4.16
C ALA A 3 -17.80 15.01 -2.91
N TRP A 4 -18.51 15.72 -2.03
CA TRP A 4 -17.94 16.21 -0.77
C TRP A 4 -17.43 15.06 0.12
N LYS A 5 -18.22 13.99 0.28
CA LYS A 5 -17.82 12.82 1.09
C LYS A 5 -16.59 12.14 0.49
N HIS A 6 -16.53 11.99 -0.83
CA HIS A 6 -15.35 11.44 -1.51
C HIS A 6 -14.11 12.31 -1.30
N PHE A 7 -14.22 13.62 -1.48
CA PHE A 7 -13.15 14.58 -1.24
C PHE A 7 -12.61 14.50 0.19
N CYS A 8 -13.49 14.46 1.19
CA CYS A 8 -13.10 14.31 2.59
C CYS A 8 -12.34 12.99 2.82
N THR A 9 -12.81 11.88 2.26
CA THR A 9 -12.16 10.56 2.40
C THR A 9 -10.75 10.55 1.80
N ILE A 10 -10.58 11.00 0.55
CA ILE A 10 -9.24 10.98 -0.10
C ILE A 10 -8.27 11.95 0.57
N THR A 11 -8.77 13.09 1.06
CA THR A 11 -7.95 14.09 1.76
C THR A 11 -7.54 13.62 3.14
N HIS A 12 -8.45 12.95 3.87
CA HIS A 12 -8.12 12.34 5.15
C HIS A 12 -7.02 11.27 5.00
N HIS A 13 -7.17 10.35 4.04
CA HIS A 13 -6.16 9.35 3.70
C HIS A 13 -4.81 9.99 3.39
N LYS A 14 -4.80 10.98 2.50
CA LYS A 14 -3.59 11.73 2.12
C LYS A 14 -2.89 12.35 3.34
N ILE A 15 -3.64 12.94 4.26
CA ILE A 15 -3.08 13.54 5.49
C ILE A 15 -2.45 12.48 6.39
N LEU A 16 -3.07 11.30 6.53
CA LEU A 16 -2.48 10.19 7.28
C LEU A 16 -1.17 9.72 6.65
N VAL A 17 -1.13 9.57 5.33
CA VAL A 17 0.09 9.20 4.62
C VAL A 17 1.17 10.26 4.79
N MET A 18 0.80 11.53 4.67
CA MET A 18 1.72 12.65 4.89
C MET A 18 2.35 12.60 6.28
N LYS A 19 1.55 12.38 7.34
CA LYS A 19 2.05 12.24 8.72
C LYS A 19 3.02 11.06 8.86
N GLY A 20 2.68 9.90 8.29
CA GLY A 20 3.55 8.73 8.31
C GLY A 20 4.87 8.97 7.57
N CYS A 21 4.81 9.47 6.33
CA CYS A 21 5.99 9.82 5.54
C CYS A 21 6.89 10.85 6.24
N PHE A 22 6.33 11.82 6.96
CA PHE A 22 7.11 12.82 7.69
C PHE A 22 7.89 12.18 8.85
N LYS A 23 7.29 11.23 9.58
CA LYS A 23 8.01 10.44 10.59
C LYS A 23 9.19 9.66 9.98
N LEU A 24 9.07 9.23 8.73
CA LEU A 24 10.15 8.56 7.98
C LEU A 24 11.18 9.51 7.35
N GLY A 25 10.96 10.83 7.37
CA GLY A 25 11.79 11.82 6.67
C GLY A 25 11.51 11.95 5.16
N LEU A 26 10.43 11.35 4.67
CA LEU A 26 10.00 11.37 3.27
C LEU A 26 9.04 12.52 2.99
N TYR A 27 9.46 13.77 3.27
CA TYR A 27 8.58 14.94 3.19
C TYR A 27 7.97 15.15 1.79
N ARG A 28 8.79 15.02 0.74
CA ARG A 28 8.32 15.18 -0.65
C ARG A 28 7.26 14.15 -1.03
N GLN A 29 7.44 12.89 -0.63
CA GLN A 29 6.47 11.81 -0.85
C GLN A 29 5.17 12.14 -0.12
N GLY A 30 5.21 12.49 1.17
CA GLY A 30 4.00 12.83 1.92
C GLY A 30 3.22 14.00 1.31
N LEU A 31 3.91 15.04 0.84
CA LEU A 31 3.28 16.18 0.19
C LEU A 31 2.66 15.83 -1.17
N LEU A 32 3.32 14.99 -1.96
CA LEU A 32 2.90 14.67 -3.34
C LEU A 32 2.11 13.36 -3.46
N HIS A 33 1.91 12.63 -2.37
CA HIS A 33 1.18 11.38 -2.35
C HIS A 33 -0.23 11.56 -2.93
N ASP A 34 -0.59 10.70 -3.89
CA ASP A 34 -1.92 10.59 -4.47
C ASP A 34 -2.51 11.87 -5.07
N MET A 35 -1.68 12.82 -5.48
CA MET A 35 -2.18 14.07 -6.08
C MET A 35 -3.04 13.83 -7.34
N SER A 36 -2.85 12.70 -8.03
CA SER A 36 -3.69 12.32 -9.17
C SER A 36 -5.16 12.07 -8.80
N LYS A 37 -5.49 11.74 -7.54
CA LYS A 37 -6.87 11.53 -7.05
C LYS A 37 -7.76 12.77 -7.19
N TYR A 38 -7.14 13.95 -7.26
CA TYR A 38 -7.82 15.23 -7.43
C TYR A 38 -8.00 15.63 -8.90
N SER A 39 -7.43 14.87 -9.84
CA SER A 39 -7.65 15.11 -11.27
C SER A 39 -9.10 14.78 -11.66
N PRO A 40 -9.67 15.43 -12.69
CA PRO A 40 -11.02 15.11 -13.17
C PRO A 40 -11.23 13.62 -13.50
N VAL A 41 -10.20 12.97 -14.06
CA VAL A 41 -10.24 11.55 -14.48
C VAL A 41 -10.51 10.62 -13.29
N GLU A 42 -9.87 10.87 -12.14
CA GLU A 42 -10.06 10.05 -10.94
C GLU A 42 -11.20 10.57 -10.08
N PHE A 43 -11.28 11.89 -9.87
CA PHE A 43 -12.18 12.48 -8.89
C PHE A 43 -13.66 12.26 -9.25
N PHE A 44 -14.06 12.50 -10.51
CA PHE A 44 -15.46 12.34 -10.90
C PHE A 44 -15.91 10.88 -10.91
N VAL A 45 -15.02 9.97 -11.31
CA VAL A 45 -15.26 8.52 -11.20
C VAL A 45 -15.40 8.13 -9.74
N GLY A 46 -14.50 8.60 -8.88
CA GLY A 46 -14.55 8.41 -7.44
C GLY A 46 -15.87 8.90 -6.84
N CYS A 47 -16.33 10.09 -7.23
CA CYS A 47 -17.60 10.67 -6.80
C CYS A 47 -18.82 9.86 -7.25
N LYS A 48 -18.77 9.28 -8.46
CA LYS A 48 -19.84 8.45 -9.04
C LYS A 48 -19.96 7.11 -8.31
N TYR A 49 -18.84 6.46 -8.02
CA TYR A 49 -18.79 5.13 -7.42
C TYR A 49 -18.59 5.13 -5.89
N TYR A 50 -18.69 6.29 -5.24
CA TYR A 50 -18.47 6.42 -3.80
C TYR A 50 -19.56 5.72 -2.96
N GLN A 51 -19.12 4.73 -2.18
CA GLN A 51 -19.97 3.97 -1.24
C GLN A 51 -19.65 4.29 0.23
N GLY A 52 -18.41 4.68 0.53
CA GLY A 52 -17.94 5.02 1.89
C GLY A 52 -17.41 3.85 2.71
N THR A 53 -17.53 2.62 2.21
CA THR A 53 -17.08 1.39 2.90
C THR A 53 -15.91 0.69 2.19
N ARG A 54 -15.63 1.05 0.95
CA ARG A 54 -14.53 0.52 0.13
C ARG A 54 -14.15 1.49 -0.98
N SER A 55 -13.07 1.19 -1.68
CA SER A 55 -12.56 2.00 -2.79
C SER A 55 -13.56 2.12 -3.95
N PRO A 56 -13.83 3.34 -4.45
CA PRO A 56 -14.66 3.54 -5.64
C PRO A 56 -14.16 2.80 -6.88
N ASN A 57 -12.85 2.55 -6.99
CA ASN A 57 -12.25 1.83 -8.10
C ASN A 57 -12.76 0.38 -8.19
N ASN A 58 -13.04 -0.26 -7.05
CA ASN A 58 -13.57 -1.63 -7.03
C ASN A 58 -15.01 -1.67 -7.52
N ALA A 59 -15.83 -0.68 -7.13
CA ALA A 59 -17.18 -0.55 -7.64
C ALA A 59 -17.22 -0.21 -9.15
N GLU A 60 -16.26 0.59 -9.65
CA GLU A 60 -16.12 0.81 -11.09
C GLU A 60 -15.75 -0.50 -11.81
N ARG A 61 -14.80 -1.26 -11.26
CA ARG A 61 -14.35 -2.54 -11.83
C ARG A 61 -15.48 -3.55 -11.92
N GLU A 62 -16.34 -3.65 -10.90
CA GLU A 62 -17.52 -4.51 -10.94
C GLU A 62 -18.54 -4.06 -11.99
N ALA A 63 -18.71 -2.74 -12.19
CA ALA A 63 -19.67 -2.21 -13.15
C ALA A 63 -19.20 -2.28 -14.61
N LYS A 64 -17.90 -2.19 -14.87
CA LYS A 64 -17.34 -2.07 -16.24
C LYS A 64 -16.38 -3.19 -16.66
N GLY A 65 -15.96 -4.04 -15.72
CA GLY A 65 -14.87 -5.00 -15.91
C GLY A 65 -13.46 -4.41 -15.72
N TYR A 66 -13.33 -3.08 -15.56
CA TYR A 66 -12.06 -2.39 -15.32
C TYR A 66 -12.30 -1.07 -14.56
N SER A 67 -11.25 -0.49 -13.99
CA SER A 67 -11.32 0.85 -13.40
C SER A 67 -10.44 1.84 -14.17
N SER A 68 -11.09 2.80 -14.82
CA SER A 68 -10.40 3.89 -15.54
C SER A 68 -9.61 4.78 -14.58
N ALA A 69 -10.17 5.04 -13.40
CA ALA A 69 -9.50 5.78 -12.34
C ALA A 69 -8.25 5.04 -11.84
N TRP A 70 -8.34 3.72 -11.61
CA TRP A 70 -7.17 2.92 -11.19
C TRP A 70 -6.06 2.89 -12.25
N LEU A 71 -6.41 2.74 -13.53
CA LEU A 71 -5.42 2.74 -14.62
C LEU A 71 -4.66 4.07 -14.69
N HIS A 72 -5.36 5.20 -14.55
CA HIS A 72 -4.74 6.52 -14.48
C HIS A 72 -3.86 6.69 -13.24
N HIS A 73 -4.35 6.19 -12.10
CA HIS A 73 -3.75 6.32 -10.78
C HIS A 73 -2.42 5.58 -10.63
N LYS A 74 -2.44 4.27 -10.92
CA LYS A 74 -1.26 3.41 -10.78
C LYS A 74 -0.12 3.84 -11.72
N GLY A 75 -0.45 4.44 -12.86
CA GLY A 75 0.53 4.98 -13.82
C GLY A 75 1.14 6.33 -13.43
N ARG A 76 0.72 6.97 -12.33
CA ARG A 76 1.23 8.28 -11.88
C ARG A 76 1.80 8.26 -10.46
N ASN A 77 1.48 7.24 -9.67
CA ASN A 77 1.89 7.14 -8.28
C ASN A 77 2.87 5.99 -8.09
N LYS A 78 4.14 6.34 -7.88
CA LYS A 78 5.29 5.43 -7.86
C LYS A 78 5.32 4.48 -6.67
N HIS A 79 4.47 4.65 -5.66
CA HIS A 79 4.37 3.68 -4.56
C HIS A 79 3.49 2.47 -4.92
N HIS A 80 2.75 2.50 -6.03
CA HIS A 80 2.11 1.29 -6.55
C HIS A 80 3.11 0.45 -7.34
N TYR A 81 3.21 -0.83 -7.03
CA TYR A 81 4.12 -1.74 -7.73
C TYR A 81 3.76 -1.87 -9.22
N GLU A 82 2.49 -1.66 -9.60
CA GLU A 82 2.06 -1.66 -11.00
C GLU A 82 2.68 -0.54 -11.84
N TYR A 83 3.17 0.53 -11.20
CA TYR A 83 3.95 1.57 -11.89
C TYR A 83 5.27 1.00 -12.43
N TRP A 84 5.82 -0.01 -11.76
CA TRP A 84 7.14 -0.58 -12.01
C TRP A 84 7.09 -1.87 -12.82
N ILE A 85 6.00 -2.10 -13.56
CA ILE A 85 5.90 -3.25 -14.46
C ILE A 85 6.49 -2.87 -15.81
N ASP A 86 7.42 -3.68 -16.32
CA ASP A 86 8.12 -3.43 -17.59
C ASP A 86 8.53 -4.76 -18.26
N TYR A 87 9.11 -4.70 -19.46
CA TYR A 87 9.67 -5.85 -20.16
C TYR A 87 10.87 -6.43 -19.41
N GLY A 88 10.87 -7.74 -19.21
CA GLY A 88 12.01 -8.45 -18.67
C GLY A 88 13.23 -8.38 -19.58
N MET A 89 14.41 -8.68 -19.02
CA MET A 89 15.68 -8.64 -19.75
C MET A 89 15.80 -9.80 -20.74
N HIS A 90 15.05 -10.88 -20.52
CA HIS A 90 14.98 -12.02 -21.41
C HIS A 90 13.58 -12.19 -22.01
N LYS A 91 13.51 -12.75 -23.22
CA LYS A 91 12.27 -12.85 -23.99
C LYS A 91 11.21 -13.70 -23.27
N GLU A 92 11.65 -14.67 -22.47
CA GLU A 92 10.82 -15.63 -21.75
C GLU A 92 10.18 -15.01 -20.50
N ASP A 93 10.72 -13.89 -20.02
CA ASP A 93 10.22 -13.20 -18.83
C ASP A 93 8.87 -12.53 -19.10
N GLY A 94 8.67 -12.01 -20.32
CA GLY A 94 7.49 -11.23 -20.69
C GLY A 94 7.44 -9.90 -19.95
N ILE A 95 6.27 -9.55 -19.43
CA ILE A 95 6.03 -8.33 -18.64
C ILE A 95 6.10 -8.69 -17.16
N ILE A 96 7.05 -8.11 -16.43
CA ILE A 96 7.35 -8.44 -15.03
C ILE A 96 7.48 -7.18 -14.16
N GLY A 97 7.37 -7.36 -12.84
CA GLY A 97 7.63 -6.31 -11.86
C GLY A 97 9.12 -6.04 -11.68
N MET A 98 9.51 -4.77 -11.80
CA MET A 98 10.85 -4.26 -11.56
C MET A 98 11.06 -3.91 -10.09
N LYS A 99 12.32 -3.98 -9.65
CA LYS A 99 12.69 -3.65 -8.27
C LYS A 99 12.37 -2.19 -7.96
N MET A 100 11.53 -1.97 -6.96
CA MET A 100 11.17 -0.63 -6.51
C MET A 100 12.28 -0.01 -5.65
N PRO A 101 12.60 1.29 -5.81
CA PRO A 101 13.41 2.01 -4.84
C PRO A 101 12.79 1.97 -3.44
N ALA A 102 13.62 1.76 -2.40
CA ALA A 102 13.17 1.56 -1.01
C ALA A 102 12.24 2.67 -0.50
N ARG A 103 12.47 3.93 -0.92
CA ARG A 103 11.61 5.07 -0.56
C ARG A 103 10.15 4.92 -1.00
N TYR A 104 9.90 4.25 -2.14
CA TYR A 104 8.55 4.02 -2.66
C TYR A 104 7.91 2.78 -2.04
N VAL A 105 8.70 1.80 -1.60
CA VAL A 105 8.19 0.70 -0.77
C VAL A 105 7.82 1.20 0.62
N ALA A 106 8.60 2.11 1.20
CA ALA A 106 8.26 2.77 2.46
C ALA A 106 6.99 3.63 2.33
N GLU A 107 6.82 4.37 1.23
CA GLU A 107 5.58 5.09 0.92
C GLU A 107 4.40 4.13 0.78
N MET A 108 4.55 3.01 0.05
CA MET A 108 3.52 1.98 -0.11
C MET A 108 3.13 1.34 1.23
N PHE A 109 4.10 1.11 2.12
CA PHE A 109 3.86 0.60 3.45
C PHE A 109 3.00 1.58 4.28
N VAL A 110 3.34 2.88 4.26
CA VAL A 110 2.56 3.93 4.95
C VAL A 110 1.16 4.10 4.33
N ASP A 111 1.05 3.98 3.01
CA ASP A 111 -0.23 4.00 2.29
C ASP A 111 -1.17 2.89 2.79
N ARG A 112 -0.68 1.66 2.92
CA ARG A 112 -1.47 0.52 3.42
C ARG A 112 -1.95 0.68 4.86
N ILE A 113 -1.10 1.23 5.73
CA ILE A 113 -1.50 1.60 7.10
C ILE A 113 -2.62 2.64 7.05
N SER A 114 -2.43 3.69 6.26
CA SER A 114 -3.35 4.83 6.18
C SER A 114 -4.70 4.44 5.58
N ALA A 115 -4.71 3.56 4.57
CA ALA A 115 -5.92 2.97 4.02
C ALA A 115 -6.65 2.15 5.09
N SER A 116 -5.92 1.27 5.80
CA SER A 116 -6.50 0.45 6.86
C SER A 116 -7.13 1.32 7.96
N LYS A 117 -6.44 2.38 8.42
CA LYS A 117 -7.01 3.34 9.37
C LYS A 117 -8.24 4.07 8.84
N THR A 118 -8.19 4.54 7.58
CA THR A 118 -9.28 5.31 6.97
C THR A 118 -10.59 4.53 6.96
N TYR A 119 -10.54 3.24 6.68
CA TYR A 119 -11.74 2.45 6.50
C TYR A 119 -12.12 1.58 7.69
N GLN A 120 -11.15 1.13 8.49
CA GLN A 120 -11.44 0.35 9.70
C GLN A 120 -11.71 1.22 10.92
N LYS A 121 -11.22 2.46 10.93
CA LYS A 121 -11.46 3.46 11.99
C LYS A 121 -11.07 2.88 13.36
N ASP A 122 -12.00 2.87 14.30
CA ASP A 122 -11.80 2.39 15.67
C ASP A 122 -11.53 0.89 15.76
N LYS A 123 -11.71 0.14 14.66
CA LYS A 123 -11.36 -1.29 14.57
C LYS A 123 -9.94 -1.53 14.05
N TYR A 124 -9.19 -0.48 13.70
CA TYR A 124 -7.84 -0.63 13.19
C TYR A 124 -6.93 -1.28 14.24
N GLU A 125 -6.06 -2.17 13.76
CA GLU A 125 -5.04 -2.87 14.54
C GLU A 125 -3.81 -3.02 13.63
N ASP A 126 -2.62 -3.02 14.21
CA ASP A 126 -1.36 -2.99 13.45
C ASP A 126 -1.13 -4.25 12.58
N TRP A 127 -1.87 -5.34 12.81
CA TRP A 127 -1.82 -6.54 11.98
C TRP A 127 -2.72 -6.46 10.73
N HIS A 128 -3.67 -5.53 10.66
CA HIS A 128 -4.62 -5.44 9.54
C HIS A 128 -3.95 -5.21 8.16
N PRO A 129 -2.95 -4.31 8.03
CA PRO A 129 -2.24 -4.13 6.77
C PRO A 129 -1.55 -5.41 6.27
N LEU A 130 -1.00 -6.21 7.19
CA LEU A 130 -0.37 -7.51 6.89
C LEU A 130 -1.42 -8.51 6.40
N GLN A 131 -2.54 -8.65 7.10
CA GLN A 131 -3.61 -9.56 6.69
C GLN A 131 -4.13 -9.22 5.29
N TYR A 132 -4.29 -7.92 4.98
CA TYR A 132 -4.72 -7.49 3.66
C TYR A 132 -3.72 -7.89 2.58
N TYR A 133 -2.43 -7.67 2.83
CA TYR A 133 -1.37 -8.06 1.89
C TYR A 133 -1.34 -9.57 1.65
N GLU A 134 -1.38 -10.39 2.71
CA GLU A 134 -1.28 -11.85 2.60
C GLU A 134 -2.47 -12.48 1.88
N LYS A 135 -3.68 -11.92 2.04
CA LYS A 135 -4.87 -12.35 1.26
C LYS A 135 -4.70 -12.14 -0.25
N GLY A 136 -3.99 -11.08 -0.65
CA GLY A 136 -3.76 -10.73 -2.06
C GLY A 136 -2.45 -11.28 -2.63
N ALA A 137 -1.50 -11.69 -1.80
CA ALA A 137 -0.13 -12.02 -2.21
C ALA A 137 -0.06 -13.16 -3.24
N ALA A 138 -0.93 -14.16 -3.12
CA ALA A 138 -1.01 -15.27 -4.08
C ALA A 138 -1.37 -14.80 -5.51
N MET A 139 -2.07 -13.68 -5.65
CA MET A 139 -2.46 -13.11 -6.95
C MET A 139 -1.37 -12.21 -7.57
N LEU A 140 -0.31 -11.87 -6.81
CA LEU A 140 0.71 -10.93 -7.27
C LEU A 140 1.67 -11.56 -8.30
N GLY A 141 1.93 -12.88 -8.22
CA GLY A 141 2.73 -13.62 -9.21
C GLY A 141 4.04 -12.90 -9.60
N LYS A 142 4.30 -12.77 -10.92
CA LYS A 142 5.45 -12.04 -11.48
C LYS A 142 5.26 -10.50 -11.54
N MET A 143 4.13 -9.95 -11.08
CA MET A 143 3.84 -8.50 -11.18
C MET A 143 4.56 -7.64 -10.14
N ILE A 144 5.18 -8.26 -9.13
CA ILE A 144 6.01 -7.58 -8.14
C ILE A 144 7.39 -8.24 -8.08
N HIS A 145 8.44 -7.43 -8.04
CA HIS A 145 9.79 -7.95 -7.92
C HIS A 145 9.96 -8.69 -6.57
N PRO A 146 10.61 -9.88 -6.52
CA PRO A 146 10.72 -10.68 -5.30
C PRO A 146 11.28 -9.91 -4.11
N GLU A 147 12.35 -9.13 -4.30
CA GLU A 147 12.93 -8.32 -3.23
C GLU A 147 12.00 -7.18 -2.77
N THR A 148 11.21 -6.60 -3.67
CA THR A 148 10.21 -5.58 -3.34
C THR A 148 9.08 -6.18 -2.49
N ALA A 149 8.60 -7.36 -2.87
CA ALA A 149 7.61 -8.11 -2.11
C ALA A 149 8.13 -8.49 -0.72
N GLN A 150 9.39 -8.96 -0.65
CA GLN A 150 10.04 -9.34 0.60
C GLN A 150 10.16 -8.14 1.56
N LEU A 151 10.72 -7.01 1.10
CA LEU A 151 10.84 -5.83 1.94
C LEU A 151 9.48 -5.35 2.46
N LEU A 152 8.47 -5.28 1.58
CA LEU A 152 7.12 -4.89 2.01
C LEU A 152 6.58 -5.84 3.07
N HIS A 153 6.70 -7.15 2.86
CA HIS A 153 6.21 -8.17 3.78
C HIS A 153 6.90 -8.08 5.15
N ASP A 154 8.22 -7.89 5.16
CA ASP A 154 9.01 -7.76 6.39
C ASP A 154 8.60 -6.51 7.18
N LEU A 155 8.35 -5.38 6.50
CA LEU A 155 7.85 -4.16 7.15
C LEU A 155 6.46 -4.36 7.74
N LEU A 156 5.56 -5.05 7.03
CA LEU A 156 4.21 -5.35 7.52
C LEU A 156 4.21 -6.34 8.70
N ARG A 157 5.10 -7.33 8.68
CA ARG A 157 5.33 -8.23 9.84
C ARG A 157 5.88 -7.48 11.04
N ARG A 158 6.84 -6.59 10.82
CA ARG A 158 7.38 -5.73 11.88
C ARG A 158 6.31 -4.83 12.47
N LEU A 159 5.45 -4.23 11.64
CA LEU A 159 4.30 -3.45 12.10
C LEU A 159 3.39 -4.30 13.00
N ALA A 160 2.98 -5.48 12.54
CA ALA A 160 2.09 -6.36 13.29
C ALA A 160 2.68 -6.82 14.64
N ARG A 161 4.01 -6.92 14.74
CA ARG A 161 4.72 -7.39 15.94
C ARG A 161 5.10 -6.26 16.90
N ASP A 162 5.66 -5.18 16.37
CA ASP A 162 6.37 -4.15 17.13
C ASP A 162 5.62 -2.81 17.17
N GLY A 163 4.58 -2.65 16.35
CA GLY A 163 3.81 -1.41 16.20
C GLY A 163 4.49 -0.33 15.37
N GLU A 164 3.75 0.76 15.13
CA GLU A 164 4.18 1.85 14.23
C GLU A 164 5.48 2.53 14.63
N GLU A 165 5.66 2.86 15.92
CA GLU A 165 6.81 3.66 16.36
C GLU A 165 8.14 2.95 16.11
N LYS A 166 8.25 1.68 16.54
CA LYS A 166 9.44 0.85 16.34
C LYS A 166 9.67 0.58 14.85
N THR A 167 8.60 0.33 14.09
CA THR A 167 8.70 0.07 12.66
C THR A 167 9.16 1.31 11.89
N TYR A 168 8.65 2.49 12.23
CA TYR A 168 9.04 3.74 11.58
C TYR A 168 10.48 4.12 11.91
N ALA A 169 10.91 3.91 13.16
CA ALA A 169 12.31 4.09 13.55
C ALA A 169 13.24 3.16 12.76
N TYR A 170 12.87 1.89 12.58
CA TYR A 170 13.63 0.94 11.75
C TYR A 170 13.71 1.41 10.29
N ILE A 171 12.58 1.80 9.69
CA ILE A 171 12.57 2.26 8.28
C ILE A 171 13.46 3.50 8.12
N ARG A 172 13.33 4.49 9.00
CA ARG A 172 14.11 5.74 8.94
C ARG A 172 15.60 5.52 9.10
N ASN A 173 16.00 4.67 10.05
CA ASN A 173 17.40 4.53 10.43
C ASN A 173 18.13 3.41 9.70
N VAL A 174 17.40 2.47 9.10
CA VAL A 174 17.97 1.30 8.41
C VAL A 174 17.58 1.29 6.93
N VAL A 175 16.28 1.21 6.61
CA VAL A 175 15.80 0.99 5.23
C VAL A 175 16.09 2.17 4.30
N LEU A 176 16.00 3.40 4.81
CA LEU A 176 16.17 4.62 4.01
C LEU A 176 17.61 5.16 4.00
N LYS A 177 18.58 4.44 4.58
CA LYS A 177 20.00 4.80 4.48
C LYS A 177 20.59 4.37 3.12
N LYS A 178 21.64 5.08 2.67
CA LYS A 178 22.20 4.97 1.31
C LYS A 178 22.69 3.57 0.92
N ASP A 179 22.92 2.69 1.89
CA ASP A 179 23.54 1.37 1.66
C ASP A 179 22.63 0.20 2.08
N PHE A 180 21.31 0.39 2.17
CA PHE A 180 20.39 -0.69 2.53
C PHE A 180 20.39 -1.79 1.45
N PRO A 181 20.90 -3.01 1.74
CA PRO A 181 20.78 -4.12 0.82
C PRO A 181 19.38 -4.69 0.98
N TYR A 182 18.59 -4.64 -0.10
CA TYR A 182 17.28 -5.32 -0.17
C TYR A 182 17.38 -6.83 0.14
N ASN A 183 18.58 -7.38 -0.05
CA ASN A 183 18.90 -8.80 -0.12
C ASN A 183 19.14 -9.43 1.26
N ARG A 184 18.76 -8.76 2.35
CA ARG A 184 18.95 -9.32 3.70
C ARG A 184 17.84 -10.35 3.95
N LYS A 185 18.20 -11.63 4.13
CA LYS A 185 17.24 -12.64 4.59
C LYS A 185 16.66 -12.17 5.92
N TRP A 186 15.33 -12.16 6.01
CA TRP A 186 14.64 -11.99 7.27
C TRP A 186 15.01 -13.18 8.17
N GLU A 187 15.66 -12.90 9.30
CA GLU A 187 15.84 -13.86 10.37
C GLU A 187 14.86 -13.47 11.49
N PRO A 188 13.95 -14.36 11.91
CA PRO A 188 13.16 -14.11 13.10
C PRO A 188 14.09 -13.98 14.28
N GLU A 189 14.13 -12.79 14.92
CA GLU A 189 14.65 -12.69 16.29
C GLU A 189 13.89 -13.69 17.15
N LYS A 190 14.61 -14.55 17.87
CA LYS A 190 14.04 -15.51 18.81
C LYS A 190 13.34 -14.76 19.95
N SER A 191 12.08 -14.38 19.78
CA SER A 191 11.23 -13.93 20.89
C SER A 191 9.75 -14.08 20.58
N GLY A 192 9.09 -14.90 21.42
CA GLY A 192 7.66 -14.82 21.71
C GLY A 192 6.72 -15.57 20.77
N GLU A 193 6.01 -16.55 21.32
CA GLU A 193 4.94 -17.32 20.68
C GLU A 193 3.97 -16.45 19.87
N HIS A 194 3.81 -16.81 18.59
CA HIS A 194 2.75 -16.29 17.74
C HIS A 194 1.38 -16.69 18.32
N LYS A 195 0.60 -15.71 18.79
CA LYS A 195 -0.84 -15.93 18.99
C LYS A 195 -1.49 -16.07 17.62
N SER A 196 -1.88 -17.29 17.25
CA SER A 196 -2.73 -17.53 16.10
C SER A 196 -4.07 -16.84 16.35
N HIS A 197 -4.33 -15.73 15.67
CA HIS A 197 -5.62 -15.07 15.74
C HIS A 197 -6.59 -15.82 14.82
N SER A 198 -7.62 -16.44 15.41
CA SER A 198 -8.62 -17.20 14.67
C SER A 198 -9.29 -16.30 13.63
N GLN A 199 -9.24 -16.73 12.37
CA GLN A 199 -9.98 -16.10 11.29
C GLN A 199 -11.48 -16.28 11.54
N LYS A 200 -12.18 -15.21 11.93
CA LYS A 200 -13.63 -15.14 11.76
C LYS A 200 -13.92 -14.49 10.41
N ASN A 201 -14.83 -15.14 9.68
CA ASN A 201 -15.38 -14.67 8.41
C ASN A 201 -15.87 -13.23 8.54
N GLU A 202 -15.08 -12.28 8.04
CA GLU A 202 -15.52 -10.92 7.77
C GLU A 202 -15.21 -10.57 6.32
N LYS A 203 -16.20 -9.93 5.70
CA LYS A 203 -16.31 -9.55 4.29
C LYS A 203 -14.97 -9.12 3.71
N SER A 204 -14.66 -9.58 2.50
CA SER A 204 -13.43 -9.21 1.78
C SER A 204 -13.27 -7.69 1.69
N TRP A 205 -12.30 -7.16 2.44
CA TRP A 205 -11.90 -5.77 2.35
C TRP A 205 -10.91 -5.63 1.22
N ASN A 206 -11.36 -5.16 0.06
CA ASN A 206 -10.50 -4.77 -1.05
C ASN A 206 -10.42 -3.23 -1.04
N TRP A 207 -9.25 -2.68 -0.69
CA TRP A 207 -8.89 -1.26 -0.86
C TRP A 207 -8.34 -1.04 -2.25
#